data_AF-A0A357LJH3-F1
#
_entry.id   AF-A0A357LJH3-F1
#
_cell.length_a   1.000
_cell.length_b   1.000
_cell.length_c   1.000
_cell.angle_alpha   90.00
_cell.angle_beta   90.00
_cell.angle_gamma   90.00
#
_symmetry.space_group_name_H-M   'P 1'
#
loop_
_entity.id
_entity.type
_entity.pdbx_description
1 polymer ?
#
loop_
_entity_poly.entity_id
_entity_poly.type
_entity_poly.pdbx_seq_one_letter_code
_entity_poly.pdbx_strand_id
1 'polypeptide(L)'
;MTLSNPETTPNLSKVRLRAWLKILKTSNLIEKTLREKLRDDCATTLPRFDVLSALSRAQKGMKMSQLSAALKVSNGNVTGIVDRLVTDGYVMRIAVDGDRRAHL
;
A
#
# COMPACT_ATOMS: atom_id res chain seq x y z
N MET A 1 -41.76 43.11 13.80
CA MET A 1 -42.08 41.68 14.04
C MET A 1 -41.47 40.88 12.90
N THR A 2 -40.21 40.46 13.04
CA THR A 2 -39.51 39.57 12.09
C THR A 2 -38.69 38.63 12.95
N LEU A 3 -39.20 37.42 13.14
CA LEU A 3 -38.51 36.36 13.86
C LEU A 3 -37.38 35.86 12.96
N SER A 4 -36.13 36.11 13.35
CA SER A 4 -34.96 35.48 12.71
C SER A 4 -35.05 33.98 12.89
N ASN A 5 -35.20 33.28 11.77
CA ASN A 5 -35.15 31.82 11.70
C ASN A 5 -33.78 31.34 12.21
N PRO A 6 -33.69 30.45 13.22
CA PRO A 6 -32.41 29.90 13.64
C PRO A 6 -31.90 28.99 12.52
N GLU A 7 -31.01 29.58 11.73
CA GLU A 7 -30.18 28.98 10.70
C GLU A 7 -29.84 27.52 11.01
N THR A 8 -30.24 26.67 10.06
CA THR A 8 -30.06 25.22 10.00
C THR A 8 -28.57 24.90 9.96
N THR A 9 -27.91 24.89 11.11
CA THR A 9 -26.48 24.59 11.18
C THR A 9 -26.28 23.13 10.73
N PRO A 10 -25.50 22.87 9.66
CA PRO A 10 -25.32 21.51 9.18
C PRO A 10 -24.73 20.68 10.31
N ASN A 11 -25.37 19.56 10.63
CA ASN A 11 -24.84 18.64 11.63
C ASN A 11 -23.44 18.19 11.19
N LEU A 12 -22.41 18.75 11.82
CA LEU A 12 -21.01 18.57 11.45
C LEU A 12 -20.57 17.11 11.50
N SER A 13 -21.15 16.30 12.39
CA SER A 13 -20.85 14.86 12.45
C SER A 13 -21.32 14.13 11.20
N LYS A 14 -22.53 14.46 10.70
CA LYS A 14 -23.05 13.92 9.44
C LYS A 14 -22.22 14.37 8.24
N VAL A 15 -21.75 15.62 8.23
CA VAL A 15 -20.85 16.13 7.17
C VAL A 15 -19.52 15.38 7.17
N ARG A 16 -18.88 15.23 8.33
CA ARG A 16 -17.61 14.50 8.48
C ARG A 16 -17.74 13.03 8.08
N LEU A 17 -18.81 12.35 8.49
CA LEU A 17 -19.07 10.96 8.11
C LEU A 17 -19.23 10.83 6.59
N ARG A 18 -20.04 11.69 5.96
CA ARG A 18 -20.18 11.67 4.49
C ARG A 18 -18.86 11.93 3.77
N ALA A 19 -18.04 12.85 4.27
CA ALA A 19 -16.72 13.12 3.71
C ALA A 19 -15.82 11.87 3.82
N TRP A 20 -15.77 11.23 4.98
CA TRP A 20 -15.01 10.00 5.19
C TRP A 20 -15.47 8.86 4.27
N LEU A 21 -16.78 8.64 4.15
CA LEU A 21 -17.34 7.63 3.25
C LEU A 21 -17.01 7.90 1.78
N LYS A 22 -17.02 9.18 1.36
CA LYS A 22 -16.59 9.56 0.00
C LYS A 22 -15.11 9.27 -0.22
N ILE A 23 -14.24 9.64 0.73
CA ILE A 23 -12.80 9.33 0.66
C ILE A 23 -12.58 7.83 0.57
N LEU A 24 -13.23 7.03 1.42
CA LEU A 24 -13.11 5.58 1.42
C LEU A 24 -13.60 4.98 0.09
N LYS A 25 -14.75 5.42 -0.43
CA LYS A 25 -15.29 4.96 -1.72
C LYS A 25 -14.33 5.28 -2.87
N THR A 26 -13.79 6.49 -2.91
CA THR A 26 -12.84 6.92 -3.94
C THR A 26 -11.53 6.13 -3.85
N SER A 27 -10.99 5.93 -2.64
CA SER A 27 -9.78 5.14 -2.41
C SER A 27 -9.96 3.70 -2.91
N ASN A 28 -11.08 3.06 -2.55
CA ASN A 28 -11.38 1.69 -2.98
C ASN A 28 -11.53 1.57 -4.50
N LEU A 29 -12.14 2.57 -5.15
CA LEU A 29 -12.28 2.59 -6.61
C LEU A 29 -10.93 2.70 -7.31
N ILE A 30 -10.06 3.60 -6.84
CA ILE A 30 -8.70 3.77 -7.36
C ILE A 30 -7.92 2.47 -7.20
N GLU A 31 -7.94 1.87 -6.00
CA GLU A 31 -7.21 0.64 -5.72
C GLU A 31 -7.69 -0.53 -6.58
N LYS A 32 -9.01 -0.68 -6.74
CA LYS A 32 -9.61 -1.69 -7.62
C LYS A 32 -9.11 -1.53 -9.05
N THR A 33 -9.18 -0.31 -9.58
CA THR A 33 -8.78 0.00 -10.96
C THR A 33 -7.28 -0.27 -11.16
N LEU A 34 -6.45 0.07 -10.17
CA LEU A 34 -5.01 -0.18 -10.22
C LEU A 34 -4.69 -1.67 -10.19
N ARG A 35 -5.40 -2.45 -9.36
CA ARG A 35 -5.24 -3.91 -9.28
C ARG A 35 -5.62 -4.59 -10.60
N GLU A 36 -6.69 -4.15 -11.25
CA GLU A 36 -7.11 -4.65 -12.57
C GLU A 36 -6.03 -4.35 -13.61
N LYS A 37 -5.59 -3.10 -13.74
CA LYS A 37 -4.53 -2.72 -14.69
C LYS A 37 -3.21 -3.44 -14.46
N LEU A 38 -2.76 -3.60 -13.21
CA LEU A 38 -1.53 -4.32 -12.91
C LEU A 38 -1.62 -5.81 -13.31
N ARG A 39 -2.81 -6.40 -13.20
CA ARG A 39 -3.04 -7.78 -13.61
C ARG A 39 -3.04 -7.89 -15.14
N ASP A 40 -3.82 -7.05 -15.80
CA ASP A 40 -4.12 -7.19 -17.23
C ASP A 40 -2.95 -6.70 -18.10
N ASP A 41 -2.31 -5.59 -17.73
CA ASP A 41 -1.28 -4.94 -18.54
C ASP A 41 0.15 -5.34 -18.13
N CYS A 42 0.33 -5.79 -16.89
CA CYS A 42 1.68 -6.03 -16.32
C CYS A 42 1.86 -7.43 -15.71
N ALA A 43 0.85 -8.31 -15.79
CA ALA A 43 0.88 -9.66 -15.23
C ALA A 43 1.38 -9.73 -13.77
N THR A 44 1.06 -8.72 -12.96
CA THR A 44 1.52 -8.60 -11.57
C THR A 44 0.39 -8.22 -10.62
N THR A 45 0.73 -8.01 -9.34
CA THR A 45 -0.23 -7.59 -8.32
C THR A 45 0.25 -6.34 -7.61
N LEU A 46 -0.67 -5.56 -7.04
CA LEU A 46 -0.34 -4.36 -6.28
C LEU A 46 0.71 -4.62 -5.18
N PRO A 47 0.61 -5.67 -4.34
CA PRO A 47 1.63 -5.95 -3.34
C PRO A 47 3.02 -6.29 -3.91
N ARG A 48 3.08 -6.97 -5.06
CA ARG A 48 4.35 -7.24 -5.75
C ARG A 48 4.96 -5.95 -6.30
N PHE A 49 4.13 -5.12 -6.92
CA PHE A 49 4.54 -3.79 -7.40
C PHE A 49 5.06 -2.92 -6.24
N ASP A 50 4.37 -2.90 -5.09
CA ASP A 50 4.78 -2.09 -3.94
C ASP A 50 6.18 -2.49 -3.44
N VAL A 51 6.46 -3.79 -3.35
CA VAL A 51 7.80 -4.32 -2.99
C VAL A 51 8.85 -3.85 -4.00
N LEU A 52 8.60 -4.06 -5.30
CA LEU A 52 9.54 -3.68 -6.36
C LEU A 52 9.78 -2.16 -6.40
N SER A 53 8.72 -1.37 -6.21
CA SER A 53 8.76 0.09 -6.14
C SER A 53 9.57 0.57 -4.93
N ALA A 54 9.42 -0.06 -3.77
CA ALA A 54 10.23 0.24 -2.59
C ALA A 54 11.71 -0.07 -2.82
N LEU A 55 12.03 -1.25 -3.35
CA LEU A 55 13.40 -1.65 -3.66
C LEU A 55 14.03 -0.77 -4.75
N SER A 56 13.27 -0.38 -5.76
CA SER A 56 13.73 0.53 -6.83
C SER A 56 14.22 1.89 -6.29
N ARG A 57 13.63 2.38 -5.19
CA ARG A 57 14.09 3.61 -4.51
C ARG A 57 15.33 3.43 -3.64
N ALA A 58 15.73 2.20 -3.32
CA ALA A 58 16.88 1.88 -2.50
C ALA A 58 17.94 1.12 -3.29
N GLN A 59 18.85 1.86 -3.92
CA GLN A 59 19.91 1.31 -4.78
C GLN A 59 20.82 0.27 -4.10
N LYS A 60 20.98 0.33 -2.77
CA LYS A 60 21.79 -0.63 -1.99
C LYS A 60 20.99 -1.87 -1.53
N GLY A 61 19.73 -1.98 -1.92
CA GLY A 61 18.78 -2.94 -1.36
C GLY A 61 18.23 -2.49 0.00
N MET A 62 17.35 -3.31 0.56
CA MET A 62 16.74 -3.08 1.87
C MET A 62 16.81 -4.36 2.71
N LYS A 63 17.07 -4.21 4.02
CA LYS A 63 16.80 -5.30 4.97
C LYS A 63 15.30 -5.58 5.04
N MET A 64 14.90 -6.82 5.35
CA MET A 64 13.49 -7.18 5.47
C MET A 64 12.71 -6.28 6.45
N SER A 65 13.31 -5.89 7.57
CA SER A 65 12.67 -4.96 8.53
C SER A 65 12.40 -3.57 7.94
N GLN A 66 13.32 -3.06 7.11
CA GLN A 66 13.16 -1.77 6.43
C GLN A 66 12.11 -1.85 5.33
N LEU A 67 12.11 -2.95 4.56
CA LEU A 67 11.12 -3.19 3.52
C LEU A 67 9.71 -3.27 4.11
N SER A 68 9.51 -4.05 5.17
CA SER A 68 8.21 -4.12 5.87
C SER A 68 7.77 -2.76 6.43
N ALA A 69 8.69 -1.97 6.98
CA ALA A 69 8.39 -0.63 7.48
C ALA A 69 8.02 0.37 6.37
N ALA A 70 8.50 0.17 5.14
CA ALA A 70 8.15 1.00 3.99
C ALA A 70 6.77 0.64 3.40
N LEU A 71 6.34 -0.62 3.54
CA LEU A 71 5.14 -1.17 2.92
C LEU A 71 3.87 -1.07 3.78
N LYS A 72 3.77 -0.04 4.66
CA LYS A 72 2.75 0.10 5.73
C LYS A 72 1.28 -0.13 5.33
N VAL A 73 0.95 -0.13 4.04
CA VAL A 73 -0.40 -0.24 3.50
C VAL A 73 -0.71 -1.56 2.76
N SER A 74 0.28 -2.44 2.57
CA SER A 74 0.05 -3.71 1.89
C SER A 74 -0.33 -4.79 2.91
N ASN A 75 -1.61 -5.18 2.94
CA ASN A 75 -2.14 -6.31 3.71
C ASN A 75 -1.65 -7.68 3.17
N GLY A 76 -0.34 -7.89 3.08
CA GLY A 76 0.26 -9.12 2.58
C GLY A 76 1.35 -9.65 3.50
N ASN A 77 1.49 -10.98 3.55
CA ASN A 77 2.67 -11.67 4.08
C ASN A 77 3.89 -11.29 3.21
N VAL A 78 4.54 -10.15 3.53
CA VAL A 78 5.64 -9.56 2.75
C VAL A 78 6.73 -10.58 2.47
N THR A 79 7.06 -11.44 3.44
CA THR A 79 8.02 -12.54 3.27
C THR A 79 7.63 -13.44 2.09
N GLY A 80 6.40 -13.96 2.06
CA GLY A 80 5.93 -14.80 0.97
C GLY A 80 5.81 -14.08 -0.37
N ILE A 81 5.60 -12.75 -0.39
CA ILE A 81 5.65 -11.96 -1.62
C ILE A 81 7.08 -11.87 -2.14
N VAL A 82 8.03 -11.56 -1.26
CA VAL A 82 9.46 -11.50 -1.59
C VAL A 82 9.96 -12.86 -2.06
N ASP A 83 9.59 -13.97 -1.40
CA ASP A 83 9.98 -15.33 -1.80
C ASP A 83 9.55 -15.64 -3.26
N ARG A 84 8.31 -15.28 -3.62
CA ARG A 84 7.83 -15.44 -5.00
C ARG A 84 8.57 -14.53 -5.96
N LEU A 85 8.83 -13.27 -5.59
CA LEU A 85 9.61 -12.36 -6.44
C LEU A 85 11.05 -12.83 -6.66
N VAL A 86 11.65 -13.51 -5.68
CA VAL A 86 12.96 -14.17 -5.83
C VAL A 86 12.85 -15.37 -6.76
N THR A 87 11.83 -16.21 -6.57
CA THR A 87 11.58 -17.39 -7.42
C THR A 87 11.36 -16.99 -8.88
N ASP A 88 10.63 -15.90 -9.11
CA ASP A 88 10.35 -15.36 -10.44
C ASP A 88 11.52 -14.54 -11.05
N GLY A 89 12.63 -14.38 -10.31
CA GLY A 89 13.84 -13.70 -10.79
C GLY A 89 13.80 -12.16 -10.77
N TYR A 90 12.79 -11.54 -10.14
CA TYR A 90 12.69 -10.07 -10.06
C TYR A 90 13.52 -9.46 -8.93
N VAL A 91 13.82 -10.23 -7.89
CA VAL A 91 14.55 -9.79 -6.69
C VAL A 91 15.61 -10.82 -6.34
N MET A 92 16.74 -10.40 -5.77
CA MET A 92 17.73 -11.30 -5.19
C MET A 92 17.89 -11.03 -3.69
N ARG A 93 18.17 -12.09 -2.92
CA ARG A 93 18.61 -11.98 -1.53
C ARG A 93 20.13 -11.96 -1.50
N ILE A 94 20.70 -10.97 -0.83
CA ILE A 94 22.14 -10.85 -0.62
C ILE A 94 22.38 -11.00 0.88
N ALA A 95 23.28 -11.91 1.25
CA ALA A 95 23.72 -12.02 2.63
C ALA A 95 24.50 -10.77 3.01
N VAL A 96 24.18 -10.19 4.17
CA VAL A 96 24.96 -9.09 4.73
C VAL A 96 26.13 -9.70 5.49
N ASP A 97 27.34 -9.30 5.13
CA ASP A 97 28.55 -9.76 5.83
C ASP A 97 28.42 -9.52 7.34
N GLY A 98 28.52 -10.60 8.12
CA GLY A 98 28.38 -10.59 9.57
C GLY A 98 27.04 -11.07 10.13
N ASP A 99 26.01 -11.32 9.31
CA ASP A 99 24.72 -11.84 9.79
C ASP A 99 24.48 -13.30 9.36
N ARG A 100 24.92 -14.23 10.22
CA ARG A 100 24.79 -15.69 10.05
C ARG A 100 23.36 -16.21 9.98
N ARG A 101 22.33 -15.34 10.12
CA ARG A 101 20.91 -15.72 10.06
C ARG A 101 20.26 -15.49 8.70
N ALA A 102 20.99 -14.96 7.71
CA ALA A 102 20.42 -14.57 6.41
C ALA A 102 20.25 -15.73 5.41
N HIS A 103 20.59 -16.96 5.78
CA HIS A 103 20.40 -18.14 4.93
C HIS A 103 19.45 -19.11 5.63
N LEU A 104 18.17 -19.07 5.24
CA LEU A 104 17.21 -20.18 5.15
C LEU A 104 15.94 -19.67 4.47
#